data_AF-A0A8X6YUP6-F1
#
_entry.id   AF-A0A8X6YUP6-F1
#
_cell.length_a   1.000
_cell.length_b   1.000
_cell.length_c   1.000
_cell.angle_alpha   90.00
_cell.angle_beta   90.00
_cell.angle_gamma   90.00
#
_symmetry.space_group_name_H-M   'P 1'
#
loop_
_entity.id
_entity.type
_entity.pdbx_description
1 polymer ?
#
loop_
_entity_poly.entity_id
_entity_poly.type
_entity_poly.pdbx_seq_one_letter_code
_entity_poly.pdbx_strand_id
1 'polypeptide(L)'
;MECDSMNSVIERALRHKKINVPADYAYLAKEACKKNPYEVEYLYHHFFKDFQTTLPFYKSIKPGKRVCDPTVTNIRALRHVPDGKIVYKLRHTLCGESSQSKRKKYAPFYGITFLNYILQD
;
A
#
# COMPACT_ATOMS: atom_id res chain seq x y z
N MET A 1 -24.76 13.69 -0.15
CA MET A 1 -24.44 12.37 -0.72
C MET A 1 -24.51 12.48 -2.25
N GLU A 2 -23.47 13.02 -2.87
CA GLU A 2 -23.46 13.23 -4.33
C GLU A 2 -23.13 11.92 -5.07
N CYS A 3 -22.21 11.11 -4.52
CA CYS A 3 -21.83 9.82 -5.08
C CYS A 3 -23.04 8.87 -5.21
N ASP A 4 -23.87 8.77 -4.16
CA ASP A 4 -25.06 7.92 -4.18
C ASP A 4 -26.11 8.38 -5.18
N SER A 5 -26.23 9.70 -5.40
CA SER A 5 -27.13 10.25 -6.41
C SER A 5 -26.68 9.90 -7.83
N MET A 6 -25.36 9.97 -8.11
CA MET A 6 -24.80 9.56 -9.40
C MET A 6 -25.02 8.06 -9.64
N ASN A 7 -24.70 7.23 -8.64
CA ASN A 7 -24.84 5.78 -8.74
C ASN A 7 -26.30 5.37 -9.00
N SER A 8 -27.26 5.98 -8.28
CA SER A 8 -28.70 5.73 -8.48
C SER A 8 -29.18 6.05 -9.91
N VAL A 9 -28.67 7.12 -10.51
CA VAL A 9 -29.02 7.53 -11.88
C VAL A 9 -28.45 6.56 -12.91
N ILE A 10 -27.19 6.14 -12.71
CA ILE A 10 -26.53 5.16 -13.58
C ILE A 10 -27.25 3.82 -13.49
N GLU A 11 -27.54 3.32 -12.30
CA GLU A 11 -28.30 2.08 -12.11
C GLU A 11 -29.66 2.12 -12.81
N ARG A 12 -30.38 3.24 -12.71
CA ARG A 12 -31.66 3.41 -13.40
C ARG A 12 -31.51 3.39 -14.92
N ALA A 13 -30.43 3.96 -15.46
CA ALA A 13 -30.15 3.98 -16.90
C ALA A 13 -29.70 2.61 -17.44
N LEU A 14 -29.09 1.78 -16.60
CA LEU A 14 -28.65 0.41 -16.94
C LEU A 14 -29.81 -0.60 -16.92
N ARG A 15 -30.83 -0.39 -16.09
CA ARG A 15 -32.02 -1.26 -16.04
C ARG A 15 -32.67 -1.33 -17.44
N HIS A 16 -32.91 -2.56 -17.91
CA HIS A 16 -33.51 -2.87 -19.22
C HIS A 16 -32.64 -2.63 -20.46
N LYS A 17 -31.34 -2.29 -20.31
CA LYS A 17 -30.40 -2.27 -21.44
C LYS A 17 -29.67 -3.62 -21.56
N LYS A 18 -29.54 -4.14 -22.77
CA LYS A 18 -28.76 -5.35 -23.05
C LYS A 18 -27.28 -4.97 -23.16
N ILE A 19 -26.46 -5.48 -22.25
CA ILE A 19 -25.02 -5.25 -22.21
C ILE A 19 -24.36 -6.50 -22.76
N ASN A 20 -23.68 -6.37 -23.90
CA ASN A 20 -23.00 -7.51 -24.54
C ASN A 20 -21.51 -7.50 -24.19
N VAL A 21 -20.92 -6.31 -23.99
CA VAL A 21 -19.49 -6.15 -23.72
C VAL A 21 -19.29 -5.21 -22.52
N PRO A 22 -18.29 -5.46 -21.64
CA PRO A 22 -17.97 -4.54 -20.55
C PRO A 22 -17.64 -3.12 -21.01
N ALA A 23 -17.19 -2.96 -22.26
CA ALA A 23 -16.94 -1.67 -22.87
C ALA A 23 -18.23 -0.80 -23.00
N ASP A 24 -19.39 -1.44 -23.08
CA ASP A 24 -20.66 -0.73 -23.23
C ASP A 24 -21.00 0.08 -21.96
N TYR A 25 -20.51 -0.34 -20.79
CA TYR A 25 -20.78 0.36 -19.53
C TYR A 25 -20.31 1.82 -19.53
N ALA A 26 -19.18 2.15 -20.16
CA ALA A 26 -18.70 3.53 -20.15
C ALA A 26 -19.61 4.44 -20.98
N TYR A 27 -20.10 3.95 -22.13
CA TYR A 27 -21.06 4.69 -22.95
C TYR A 27 -22.38 4.89 -22.21
N LEU A 28 -22.89 3.82 -21.59
CA LEU A 28 -24.13 3.87 -20.82
C LEU A 28 -24.03 4.79 -19.59
N ALA A 29 -22.87 4.83 -18.94
CA ALA A 29 -22.61 5.74 -17.83
C ALA A 29 -22.58 7.20 -18.30
N LYS A 30 -21.95 7.53 -19.44
CA LYS A 30 -21.97 8.89 -20.01
C LYS A 30 -23.38 9.36 -20.33
N GLU A 31 -24.22 8.47 -20.88
CA GLU A 31 -25.62 8.77 -21.24
C GLU A 31 -26.57 8.88 -20.05
N ALA A 32 -26.17 8.41 -18.86
CA ALA A 32 -27.07 8.33 -17.71
C ALA A 32 -27.57 9.71 -17.24
N CYS A 33 -26.76 10.77 -17.41
CA CYS A 33 -27.14 12.14 -17.09
C CYS A 33 -27.39 12.97 -18.35
N LYS A 34 -28.66 13.34 -18.58
CA LYS A 34 -29.07 14.16 -19.74
C LYS A 34 -28.70 15.64 -19.62
N LYS A 35 -28.62 16.16 -18.38
CA LYS A 35 -28.42 17.59 -18.12
C LYS A 35 -26.94 17.98 -18.24
N ASN A 36 -26.07 17.18 -17.62
CA ASN A 36 -24.62 17.32 -17.64
C ASN A 36 -24.00 15.91 -17.76
N PRO A 37 -23.49 15.51 -18.92
CA PRO A 37 -22.89 14.19 -19.10
C PRO A 37 -21.74 13.94 -18.13
N TYR A 38 -21.61 12.72 -17.63
CA TYR A 38 -20.49 12.36 -16.75
C TYR A 38 -19.20 12.21 -17.55
N GLU A 39 -18.08 12.62 -16.95
CA GLU A 39 -16.77 12.27 -17.45
C GLU A 39 -16.46 10.82 -17.05
N VAL A 40 -16.22 9.97 -18.06
CA VAL A 40 -15.95 8.55 -17.86
C VAL A 40 -14.69 8.20 -18.62
N GLU A 41 -13.68 7.77 -17.87
CA GLU A 41 -12.39 7.34 -18.35
C GLU A 41 -12.20 5.84 -18.11
N TYR A 42 -11.55 5.16 -19.06
CA TYR A 42 -11.12 3.80 -18.85
C TYR A 42 -9.85 3.76 -18.02
N LEU A 43 -9.86 2.94 -16.98
CA LEU A 43 -8.66 2.69 -16.20
C LEU A 43 -7.75 1.76 -16.99
N TYR A 44 -6.59 2.29 -17.36
CA TYR A 44 -5.50 1.50 -17.94
C TYR A 44 -4.49 1.11 -16.86
N HIS A 45 -3.54 0.25 -17.21
CA HIS A 45 -2.49 -0.21 -16.31
C HIS A 45 -1.69 0.93 -15.64
N HIS A 46 -1.58 2.09 -16.29
CA HIS A 46 -0.88 3.26 -15.75
C HIS A 46 -1.60 3.92 -14.56
N PHE A 47 -2.90 3.67 -14.39
CA PHE A 47 -3.65 4.19 -13.24
C PHE A 47 -3.25 3.51 -11.94
N PHE A 48 -2.90 2.22 -12.03
CA PHE A 48 -2.48 1.46 -10.87
C PHE A 48 -1.04 1.84 -10.52
N LYS A 49 -0.78 2.04 -9.23
CA LYS A 49 0.59 2.22 -8.74
C LYS A 49 1.38 0.95 -9.06
N ASP A 50 2.49 1.10 -9.76
CA ASP A 50 3.41 -0.01 -10.00
C ASP A 50 4.12 -0.34 -8.67
N PHE A 51 3.82 -1.50 -8.09
CA PHE A 51 4.49 -1.96 -6.87
C PHE A 51 5.78 -2.74 -7.17
N GLN A 52 6.04 -3.11 -8.42
CA GLN A 52 7.19 -3.90 -8.82
C GLN A 52 8.45 -3.05 -9.01
N THR A 53 8.31 -1.91 -9.69
CA THR A 53 9.45 -1.00 -9.96
C THR A 53 9.68 -0.04 -8.80
N THR A 54 8.61 0.39 -8.13
CA THR A 54 8.66 1.50 -7.15
C THR A 54 8.92 1.05 -5.72
N LEU A 55 8.68 -0.23 -5.37
CA LEU A 55 9.01 -0.74 -4.05
C LEU A 55 10.34 -1.49 -4.06
N PRO A 56 11.34 -1.03 -3.28
CA PRO A 56 12.51 -1.84 -3.01
C PRO A 56 12.10 -3.00 -2.10
N PHE A 57 11.79 -4.16 -2.70
CA PHE A 57 11.67 -5.39 -1.95
C PHE A 57 13.06 -5.77 -1.40
N TYR A 58 13.17 -5.89 -0.08
CA TYR A 58 14.38 -6.39 0.55
C TYR A 58 14.47 -7.91 0.31
N LYS A 59 15.59 -8.37 -0.27
CA LYS A 59 15.79 -9.78 -0.63
C LYS A 59 15.81 -10.71 0.60
N SER A 60 16.30 -10.23 1.73
CA SER A 60 16.37 -11.01 2.96
C SER A 60 16.50 -10.12 4.20
N ILE A 61 16.02 -10.62 5.33
CA ILE A 61 16.24 -10.04 6.66
C ILE A 61 17.26 -10.93 7.36
N LYS A 62 18.41 -10.37 7.75
CA LYS A 62 19.44 -11.13 8.45
C LYS A 62 19.09 -11.26 9.93
N PRO A 63 19.14 -12.47 10.52
CA PRO A 63 19.04 -12.64 11.96
C PRO A 63 20.27 -12.05 12.66
N GLY A 64 20.12 -11.67 13.93
CA GLY A 64 21.27 -11.32 14.76
C GLY A 64 22.19 -12.53 15.02
N LYS A 65 23.41 -12.24 15.48
CA LYS A 65 24.50 -13.22 15.58
C LYS A 65 24.72 -13.75 16.99
N ARG A 66 24.26 -13.02 18.01
CA ARG A 66 24.48 -13.34 19.42
C ARG A 66 23.26 -14.01 20.03
N VAL A 67 23.51 -14.74 21.11
CA VAL A 67 22.44 -15.24 21.98
C VAL A 67 21.65 -14.03 22.50
N CYS A 68 20.32 -14.12 22.44
CA CYS A 68 19.37 -13.03 22.76
C CYS A 68 19.23 -11.90 21.73
N ASP A 69 19.90 -11.97 20.58
CA ASP A 69 19.61 -11.04 19.49
C ASP A 69 18.21 -11.29 18.88
N PRO A 70 17.57 -10.25 18.30
CA PRO A 70 16.31 -10.40 17.60
C PRO A 70 16.44 -11.33 16.40
N THR A 71 15.74 -12.46 16.45
CA THR A 71 15.65 -13.42 15.35
C THR A 71 14.46 -13.07 14.44
N VAL A 72 14.57 -13.44 13.16
CA VAL A 72 13.52 -13.22 12.14
C VAL A 72 12.20 -13.89 12.56
N THR A 73 12.27 -15.03 13.24
CA THR A 73 11.12 -15.77 13.77
C THR A 73 10.29 -14.99 14.78
N ASN A 74 10.88 -14.00 15.45
CA ASN A 74 10.23 -13.19 16.48
C ASN A 74 9.62 -11.89 15.93
N ILE A 75 9.62 -11.65 14.62
CA ILE A 75 9.02 -10.45 14.02
C ILE A 75 7.49 -10.56 14.01
N ARG A 76 6.80 -9.55 14.55
CA ARG A 76 5.33 -9.44 14.56
C ARG A 76 4.79 -8.50 13.49
N ALA A 77 5.48 -7.38 13.24
CA ALA A 77 5.07 -6.41 12.24
C ALA A 77 6.28 -5.63 11.71
N LEU A 78 6.22 -5.25 10.44
CA LEU A 78 7.17 -4.39 9.76
C LEU A 78 6.44 -3.13 9.29
N ARG A 79 7.06 -1.97 9.47
CA ARG A 79 6.60 -0.68 8.97
C ARG A 79 7.66 -0.10 8.06
N HIS A 80 7.28 0.19 6.82
CA HIS A 80 8.10 0.95 5.89
C HIS A 80 7.89 2.44 6.16
N VAL A 81 8.99 3.17 6.38
CA VAL A 81 9.00 4.64 6.49
C VAL A 81 9.41 5.20 5.13
N PRO A 82 8.84 6.33 4.67
CA PRO A 82 9.21 6.96 3.40
C PRO A 82 10.72 7.27 3.29
N ASP A 83 11.42 7.42 4.41
CA ASP A 83 12.88 7.62 4.49
C ASP A 83 13.72 6.36 4.12
N GLY A 84 13.09 5.29 3.63
CA GLY A 84 13.76 4.02 3.31
C GLY A 84 14.17 3.20 4.54
N LYS A 85 13.72 3.60 5.74
CA LYS A 85 13.99 2.87 6.99
C LYS A 85 12.88 1.88 7.28
N ILE A 86 13.25 0.67 7.70
CA ILE A 86 12.31 -0.33 8.22
C ILE A 86 12.31 -0.29 9.74
N VAL A 87 11.12 -0.13 10.29
CA VAL A 87 10.88 -0.24 11.73
C VAL A 87 10.14 -1.54 11.97
N TYR A 88 10.57 -2.32 12.96
CA TYR A 88 9.98 -3.62 13.25
C TYR A 88 9.49 -3.71 14.69
N LYS A 89 8.47 -4.54 14.89
CA LYS A 89 7.93 -4.89 16.21
C LYS A 89 8.21 -6.37 16.46
N LEU A 90 8.85 -6.67 17.58
CA LEU A 90 9.07 -8.06 18.01
C LEU A 90 7.88 -8.60 18.80
N ARG A 91 7.68 -9.91 18.71
CA ARG A 91 6.88 -10.71 19.64
C ARG A 91 7.78 -10.94 20.87
N HIS A 92 7.33 -10.49 22.03
CA HIS A 92 8.04 -10.49 23.32
C HIS A 92 9.08 -11.61 23.46
N THR A 93 10.35 -11.26 23.74
CA THR A 93 11.44 -12.24 23.89
C THR A 93 11.55 -12.74 25.33
N LEU A 94 11.52 -14.07 25.48
CA LEU A 94 11.95 -14.80 26.67
C LEU A 94 13.48 -14.80 26.72
N CYS A 95 14.07 -13.72 27.22
CA CYS A 95 15.32 -13.81 27.97
C CYS A 95 15.38 -12.58 28.87
N GLY A 96 15.37 -12.81 30.17
CA GLY A 96 14.86 -11.88 31.16
C GLY A 96 15.56 -10.53 31.18
N GLU A 97 14.80 -9.48 30.87
CA GLU A 97 14.87 -8.21 31.60
C GLU A 97 13.45 -7.69 31.83
N SER A 98 13.06 -7.72 33.09
CA SER A 98 12.03 -6.87 33.69
C SER A 98 12.32 -5.41 33.38
N SER A 99 11.41 -4.71 32.70
CA SER A 99 11.29 -3.24 32.81
C SER A 99 9.94 -2.76 32.30
N GLN A 100 9.10 -2.43 33.28
CA GLN A 100 8.12 -1.35 33.32
C GLN A 100 7.72 -0.68 31.99
N SER A 101 6.40 -0.65 31.77
CA SER A 101 5.67 0.40 31.06
C SER A 101 6.45 1.72 30.99
N LYS A 102 6.87 2.13 29.78
CA LYS A 102 6.90 3.52 29.28
C LYS A 102 7.43 3.58 27.84
N ARG A 103 6.52 3.99 26.93
CA ARG A 103 6.70 4.36 25.50
C ARG A 103 7.06 3.20 24.55
N LYS A 104 6.20 3.01 23.53
CA LYS A 104 6.44 2.12 22.38
C LYS A 104 7.71 2.57 21.65
N LYS A 105 8.87 2.01 21.99
CA LYS A 105 10.14 2.30 21.32
C LYS A 105 10.16 1.57 19.98
N TYR A 106 10.01 2.33 18.92
CA TYR A 106 10.35 1.92 17.57
C TYR A 106 11.88 1.91 17.46
N ALA A 107 12.49 0.73 17.29
CA ALA A 107 13.94 0.64 17.07
C ALA A 107 14.21 0.83 15.55
N PRO A 108 15.00 1.82 15.14
CA PRO A 108 15.49 1.90 13.77
C PRO A 108 16.50 0.78 13.50
N PHE A 109 16.41 0.12 12.35
CA PHE A 109 17.50 -0.70 11.84
C PHE A 109 18.67 0.23 11.48
N TYR A 110 19.68 0.33 12.33
CA TYR A 110 20.98 0.90 11.94
C TYR A 110 21.79 -0.22 11.30
N GLY A 111 21.53 -0.44 10.02
CA GLY A 111 22.20 -1.47 9.24
C GLY A 111 21.90 -1.26 7.77
N ILE A 112 22.52 -0.23 7.21
CA ILE A 112 23.16 -0.13 5.89
C ILE A 112 23.39 1.38 5.68
N THR A 113 24.59 1.84 6.01
CA THR A 113 25.16 3.01 5.33
C THR A 113 25.33 2.60 3.87
N PHE A 114 24.47 3.10 2.98
CA PHE A 114 24.85 3.18 1.59
C PHE A 114 25.82 4.33 1.46
N LEU A 115 27.06 3.96 1.15
CA LEU A 115 28.11 4.79 0.62
C LEU A 115 27.50 5.72 -0.44
N ASN A 116 27.58 7.04 -0.23
CA ASN A 116 27.46 8.01 -1.30
C ASN A 116 28.58 7.73 -2.31
N TYR A 117 28.22 7.14 -3.44
CA TYR A 117 28.96 7.15 -4.69
C TYR A 117 27.87 6.97 -5.77
N ILE A 118 27.38 8.04 -6.39
CA ILE A 118 27.63 8.50 -7.78
C ILE A 118 26.39 9.41 -8.02
N LEU A 119 26.39 10.70 -8.37
CA LEU A 119 27.25 11.56 -9.20
C LEU A 119 27.19 13.02 -8.68
N GLN A 120 28.35 13.67 -8.66
CA GLN A 120 28.50 15.09 -9.00
C GLN A 120 28.32 15.24 -10.52
N ASP A 121 27.79 16.40 -10.91
CA ASP A 121 27.56 16.95 -12.26
C ASP A 121 26.24 16.58 -12.96
#